data_AF-A0A015JY99-F1
#
_entry.id   AF-A0A015JY99-F1
#
_cell.length_a   1.000
_cell.length_b   1.000
_cell.length_c   1.000
_cell.angle_alpha   90.00
_cell.angle_beta   90.00
_cell.angle_gamma   90.00
#
_symmetry.space_group_name_H-M   'P 1'
#
loop_
_entity.id
_entity.type
_entity.pdbx_description
1 polymer ?
#
loop_
_entity_poly.entity_id
_entity_poly.type
_entity_poly.pdbx_seq_one_letter_code
_entity_poly.pdbx_strand_id
1 'polypeptide(L)'
;MSKPRFASGGCSVYFKNTLSKLIDRVVMELGGNNNSASITFGQERGGIKVNIFNKSTNMTVPIIYYDVIPWFLKLYLHTLKVQINGEEVRDSPVSPIKDLYYQPAVDRSRPNVIEAELLLPPNSITTLSINFDKVFLKYTEHPPDANRGFDIGSAVISSIGEGFNHLHDFMTRNCSEDIPKATCHHFFIRVYTETLLVSLPTPDFSMPYNVITLTCTVIALFFGSTFNLLTRDFVALQPNEGNKNKEG
;
A
#
# COMPACT_ATOMS: atom_id res chain seq x y z
N MET A 1 16.04 -29.82 -25.05
CA MET A 1 17.01 -29.87 -23.92
C MET A 1 17.44 -28.45 -23.61
N SER A 2 17.38 -27.87 -22.42
CA SER A 2 16.69 -28.13 -21.15
C SER A 2 16.92 -26.85 -20.32
N LYS A 3 15.85 -26.16 -19.93
CA LYS A 3 15.89 -25.00 -19.00
C LYS A 3 16.46 -25.45 -17.65
N PRO A 4 17.32 -24.66 -16.97
CA PRO A 4 17.62 -24.91 -15.57
C PRO A 4 16.40 -24.52 -14.72
N ARG A 5 15.89 -25.49 -13.96
CA ARG A 5 14.86 -25.29 -12.93
C ARG A 5 15.52 -24.63 -11.73
N PHE A 6 15.09 -23.41 -11.37
CA PHE A 6 15.31 -22.90 -10.02
C PHE A 6 14.44 -23.71 -9.07
N ALA A 7 15.08 -24.56 -8.26
CA ALA A 7 14.41 -25.34 -7.24
C ALA A 7 13.85 -24.40 -6.17
N SER A 8 12.53 -24.41 -6.05
CA SER A 8 11.77 -23.83 -4.96
C SER A 8 12.11 -24.54 -3.65
N GLY A 9 12.93 -23.92 -2.82
CA GLY A 9 13.21 -24.31 -1.45
C GLY A 9 13.06 -23.12 -0.52
N GLY A 10 11.88 -22.48 -0.54
CA GLY A 10 11.57 -21.36 0.33
C GLY A 10 11.43 -21.83 1.77
N CYS A 11 12.51 -21.76 2.55
CA CYS A 11 12.43 -21.83 4.00
C CYS A 11 12.05 -20.43 4.52
N SER A 12 10.77 -20.06 4.38
CA SER A 12 10.22 -18.88 5.05
C SER A 12 10.00 -19.25 6.51
N VAL A 13 11.06 -19.22 7.31
CA VAL A 13 10.95 -19.47 8.74
C VAL A 13 10.55 -18.16 9.42
N TYR A 14 9.29 -18.10 9.85
CA TYR A 14 8.81 -17.08 10.77
C TYR A 14 9.48 -17.27 12.14
N PHE A 15 10.71 -16.77 12.30
CA PHE A 15 11.40 -16.74 13.58
C PHE A 15 10.96 -15.51 14.38
N LYS A 16 9.83 -15.64 15.10
CA LYS A 16 9.34 -14.60 16.01
C LYS A 16 10.15 -14.50 17.32
N ASN A 17 11.13 -15.37 17.60
CA ASN A 17 11.68 -15.51 18.95
C ASN A 17 13.21 -15.55 19.12
N THR A 18 14.03 -15.40 18.06
CA THR A 18 15.51 -15.45 18.24
C THR A 18 16.29 -14.35 17.50
N LEU A 19 15.64 -13.63 16.57
CA LEU A 19 16.19 -12.46 15.87
C LEU A 19 15.88 -11.11 16.57
N SER A 20 15.17 -11.15 17.70
CA SER A 20 14.87 -9.99 18.56
C SER A 20 16.12 -9.29 19.12
N LYS A 21 17.31 -9.81 18.87
CA LYS A 21 18.59 -9.26 19.33
C LYS A 21 19.32 -8.36 18.33
N LEU A 22 18.87 -8.21 17.08
CA LEU A 22 19.61 -7.38 16.11
C LEU A 22 18.82 -6.31 15.42
N ILE A 23 17.61 -6.63 14.97
CA ILE A 23 16.70 -5.66 14.38
C ILE A 23 15.36 -5.86 15.03
N ASP A 24 14.93 -4.89 15.82
CA ASP A 24 13.66 -4.94 16.52
C ASP A 24 12.84 -3.71 16.19
N ARG A 25 11.57 -4.00 15.88
CA ARG A 25 10.48 -3.08 15.59
C ARG A 25 10.70 -2.16 14.37
N VAL A 26 10.32 -2.68 13.21
CA VAL A 26 10.06 -1.84 12.03
C VAL A 26 8.67 -1.23 12.17
N VAL A 27 8.62 -0.02 12.73
CA VAL A 27 7.40 0.77 12.76
C VAL A 27 7.37 1.61 11.49
N MET A 28 6.43 1.29 10.58
CA MET A 28 6.05 2.18 9.50
C MET A 28 4.97 3.14 10.01
N GLU A 29 5.31 4.40 10.25
CA GLU A 29 4.32 5.42 10.61
C GLU A 29 3.94 6.25 9.39
N LEU A 30 2.63 6.31 9.12
CA LEU A 30 2.04 7.34 8.25
C LEU A 30 1.97 8.66 9.03
N GLY A 31 3.10 9.33 9.16
CA GLY A 31 3.21 10.60 9.86
C GLY A 31 3.22 11.77 8.89
N GLY A 32 2.17 12.60 8.92
CA GLY A 32 2.31 14.02 8.67
C GLY A 32 3.08 14.65 9.83
N ASN A 33 3.96 15.62 9.56
CA ASN A 33 4.81 16.24 10.57
C ASN A 33 4.04 16.62 11.85
N ASN A 34 4.55 16.12 12.98
CA ASN A 34 4.30 16.48 14.39
C ASN A 34 3.65 15.38 15.23
N ASN A 35 4.29 15.14 16.38
CA ASN A 35 4.09 14.06 17.34
C ASN A 35 2.67 14.02 17.95
N SER A 36 1.67 13.53 17.23
CA SER A 36 0.44 12.94 17.78
C SER A 36 -0.25 12.18 16.66
N ALA A 37 -0.56 10.90 16.89
CA ALA A 37 -1.44 10.14 16.02
C ALA A 37 -2.77 10.91 15.82
N SER A 38 -2.90 11.56 14.67
CA SER A 38 -4.14 12.12 14.16
C SER A 38 -4.02 12.23 12.63
N ILE A 39 -4.85 11.47 11.93
CA ILE A 39 -5.04 11.62 10.48
C ILE A 39 -5.86 12.90 10.29
N THR A 40 -5.22 14.07 10.26
CA THR A 40 -5.82 15.35 9.80
C THR A 40 -4.68 16.38 9.72
N PHE A 41 -4.32 17.03 8.61
CA PHE A 41 -5.09 17.61 7.51
C PHE A 41 -4.36 17.39 6.18
N GLY A 42 -5.05 16.79 5.21
CA GLY A 42 -4.58 16.59 3.85
C GLY A 42 -4.98 15.22 3.31
N GLN A 43 -6.10 15.13 2.58
CA GLN A 43 -6.50 13.90 1.87
C GLN A 43 -5.57 13.56 0.69
N GLU A 44 -4.65 14.47 0.35
CA GLU A 44 -3.83 14.40 -0.86
C GLU A 44 -2.37 13.99 -0.58
N ARG A 45 -1.78 14.38 0.56
CA ARG A 45 -0.35 14.15 0.85
C ARG A 45 -0.15 13.27 2.07
N GLY A 46 0.97 12.54 2.10
CA GLY A 46 1.40 11.71 3.22
C GLY A 46 2.90 11.46 3.19
N GLY A 47 3.38 10.68 4.16
CA GLY A 47 4.76 10.23 4.21
C GLY A 47 4.85 8.83 4.78
N ILE A 48 5.85 8.08 4.34
CA ILE A 48 6.23 6.78 4.87
C ILE A 48 7.49 7.00 5.69
N LYS A 49 7.47 6.57 6.96
CA LYS A 49 8.61 6.61 7.86
C LYS A 49 8.93 5.20 8.34
N VAL A 50 10.14 4.71 8.10
CA VAL A 50 10.60 3.37 8.48
C VAL A 50 11.70 3.51 9.52
N ASN A 51 11.47 2.99 10.72
CA ASN A 51 12.49 2.95 11.77
C ASN A 51 13.16 1.58 11.79
N ILE A 52 14.49 1.54 11.69
CA ILE A 52 15.30 0.32 11.69
C ILE A 52 16.30 0.41 12.83
N PHE A 53 16.20 -0.50 13.79
CA PHE A 53 17.09 -0.52 14.94
C PHE A 53 18.22 -1.52 14.71
N ASN A 54 19.47 -1.12 14.95
CA ASN A 54 20.61 -2.05 15.05
C ASN A 54 21.00 -2.22 16.52
N LYS A 55 20.68 -3.39 17.09
CA LYS A 55 21.03 -3.76 18.47
C LYS A 55 22.47 -4.25 18.64
N SER A 56 23.24 -4.35 17.56
CA SER A 56 24.64 -4.76 17.66
C SER A 56 25.45 -3.71 18.42
N THR A 57 26.25 -4.13 19.39
CA THR A 57 26.99 -3.23 20.28
C THR A 57 28.23 -2.61 19.62
N ASN A 58 28.84 -3.29 18.65
CA ASN A 58 30.12 -2.85 18.07
C ASN A 58 30.27 -3.17 16.57
N MET A 59 29.20 -3.64 15.90
CA MET A 59 29.27 -3.99 14.48
C MET A 59 28.25 -3.19 13.68
N THR A 60 28.73 -2.58 12.59
CA THR A 60 27.88 -2.01 11.55
C THR A 60 27.28 -3.14 10.73
N VAL A 61 25.96 -3.13 10.56
CA VAL A 61 25.24 -4.18 9.83
C VAL A 61 24.85 -3.65 8.45
N PRO A 62 25.36 -4.24 7.35
CA PRO A 62 24.85 -3.95 6.01
C PRO A 62 23.49 -4.60 5.82
N ILE A 63 22.53 -3.82 5.33
CA ILE A 63 21.19 -4.30 4.99
C ILE A 63 20.79 -3.84 3.59
N ILE A 64 19.92 -4.60 2.97
CA ILE A 64 19.19 -4.22 1.76
C ILE A 64 17.74 -4.02 2.16
N TYR A 65 17.25 -2.79 2.01
CA TYR A 65 15.85 -2.44 2.16
C TYR A 65 15.17 -2.55 0.80
N TYR A 66 14.11 -3.34 0.69
CA TYR A 66 13.32 -3.51 -0.53
C TYR A 66 11.84 -3.29 -0.24
N ASP A 67 11.19 -2.42 -1.02
CA ASP A 67 9.79 -2.06 -0.82
C ASP A 67 9.05 -1.89 -2.15
N VAL A 68 7.80 -2.34 -2.20
CA VAL A 68 6.91 -2.27 -3.37
C VAL A 68 5.65 -1.53 -2.97
N ILE A 69 5.57 -0.28 -3.40
CA ILE A 69 4.49 0.63 -3.02
C ILE A 69 3.54 0.81 -4.21
N PRO A 70 2.23 0.57 -4.04
CA PRO A 70 1.27 0.67 -5.15
C PRO A 70 1.28 2.00 -5.89
N TRP A 71 0.88 1.98 -7.16
CA TRP A 71 0.93 3.13 -8.07
C TRP A 71 0.06 4.32 -7.64
N PHE A 72 -0.97 4.06 -6.84
CA PHE A 72 -1.86 5.11 -6.33
C PHE A 72 -1.21 5.97 -5.24
N LEU A 73 0.01 5.64 -4.81
CA LEU A 73 0.86 6.48 -3.97
C LEU A 73 2.07 6.92 -4.79
N LYS A 74 2.15 8.20 -5.15
CA LYS A 74 3.27 8.76 -5.91
C LYS A 74 4.37 9.17 -4.96
N LEU A 75 5.47 8.43 -4.94
CA LEU A 75 6.62 8.73 -4.09
C LEU A 75 7.48 9.83 -4.69
N TYR A 76 7.99 10.71 -3.84
CA TYR A 76 8.93 11.75 -4.23
C TYR A 76 10.33 11.42 -3.74
N LEU A 77 11.15 10.81 -4.60
CA LEU A 77 12.51 10.40 -4.22
C LEU A 77 13.37 11.55 -3.67
N HIS A 78 13.18 12.77 -4.17
CA HIS A 78 13.89 13.96 -3.68
C HIS A 78 13.58 14.32 -2.21
N THR A 79 12.51 13.77 -1.65
CA THR A 79 12.12 13.94 -0.24
C THR A 79 12.68 12.85 0.66
N LEU A 80 13.44 11.90 0.10
CA LEU A 80 14.06 10.83 0.87
C LEU A 80 15.04 11.44 1.89
N LYS A 81 14.78 11.18 3.16
CA LYS A 81 15.61 11.58 4.30
C LYS A 81 16.03 10.34 5.07
N VAL A 82 17.29 10.34 5.47
CA VAL A 82 17.84 9.36 6.41
C VAL A 82 18.25 10.11 7.67
N GLN A 83 17.79 9.62 8.81
CA GLN A 83 18.17 10.12 10.13
C GLN A 83 18.79 8.99 10.93
N ILE A 84 19.90 9.23 11.62
CA ILE A 84 20.51 8.27 12.54
C ILE A 84 20.38 8.86 13.94
N ASN A 85 19.77 8.13 14.86
CA ASN A 85 19.51 8.58 16.24
C ASN A 85 18.77 9.94 16.32
N GLY A 86 17.99 10.28 15.29
CA GLY A 86 17.24 11.54 15.21
C GLY A 86 17.99 12.71 14.56
N GLU A 87 19.27 12.55 14.23
CA GLU A 87 20.06 13.56 13.52
C GLU A 87 20.01 13.32 12.00
N GLU A 88 19.76 14.37 11.21
CA GLU A 88 19.80 14.26 9.75
C GLU A 88 21.23 14.05 9.27
N VAL A 89 21.45 13.01 8.47
CA VAL A 89 22.80 12.59 8.04
C VAL A 89 23.38 13.51 6.94
N ARG A 90 22.75 14.66 6.66
CA ARG A 90 23.24 15.67 5.71
C ARG A 90 24.57 16.30 6.15
N ASP A 91 24.85 16.28 7.45
CA ASP A 91 26.03 16.90 8.06
C ASP A 91 27.16 15.89 8.39
N SER A 92 26.97 14.61 8.07
CA SER A 92 27.99 13.56 8.31
C SER A 92 28.82 13.26 7.05
N PRO A 93 30.14 13.02 7.17
CA PRO A 93 31.02 12.77 6.03
C PRO A 93 30.81 11.41 5.33
N VAL A 94 29.98 10.53 5.89
CA VAL A 94 29.70 9.18 5.35
C VAL A 94 28.21 9.08 5.06
N SER A 95 27.86 8.90 3.78
CA SER A 95 26.48 8.63 3.38
C SER A 95 26.06 7.24 3.86
N PRO A 96 24.93 7.10 4.59
CA PRO A 96 24.47 5.81 5.11
C PRO A 96 23.88 4.92 4.00
N ILE A 97 23.44 5.54 2.90
CA ILE A 97 23.04 4.87 1.66
C ILE A 97 24.29 4.70 0.79
N LYS A 98 24.59 3.48 0.39
CA LYS A 98 25.65 3.18 -0.57
C LYS A 98 25.13 3.16 -2.01
N ASP A 99 24.02 2.44 -2.21
CA ASP A 99 23.38 2.30 -3.51
C ASP A 99 21.85 2.39 -3.35
N LEU A 100 21.20 2.94 -4.36
CA LEU A 100 19.76 3.21 -4.37
C LEU A 100 19.21 2.98 -5.78
N TYR A 101 18.40 1.94 -5.91
CA TYR A 101 17.62 1.68 -7.10
C TYR A 101 16.17 2.14 -6.88
N TYR A 102 15.66 2.96 -7.80
CA TYR A 102 14.30 3.47 -7.75
C TYR A 102 13.60 3.25 -9.09
N GLN A 103 12.44 2.60 -9.02
CA GLN A 103 11.52 2.48 -10.14
C GLN A 103 10.27 3.32 -9.84
N PRO A 104 9.97 4.36 -10.64
CA PRO A 104 8.77 5.15 -10.44
C PRO A 104 7.52 4.40 -10.86
N ALA A 105 6.42 4.66 -10.14
CA ALA A 105 5.10 4.19 -10.50
C ALA A 105 4.60 4.80 -11.82
N VAL A 106 3.76 4.02 -12.51
CA VAL A 106 2.99 4.47 -13.65
C VAL A 106 1.52 4.17 -13.35
N ASP A 107 0.69 5.20 -13.44
CA ASP A 107 -0.73 5.14 -13.08
C ASP A 107 -1.41 3.91 -13.72
N ARG A 108 -2.09 3.11 -12.89
CA ARG A 108 -2.85 1.90 -13.28
C ARG A 108 -2.06 0.77 -13.96
N SER A 109 -0.73 0.84 -14.01
CA SER A 109 0.08 -0.17 -14.71
C SER A 109 1.21 -0.76 -13.87
N ARG A 110 1.95 0.08 -13.11
CA ARG A 110 3.16 -0.38 -12.41
C ARG A 110 3.36 0.32 -11.06
N PRO A 111 3.69 -0.42 -9.97
CA PRO A 111 3.99 0.15 -8.66
C PRO A 111 5.34 0.90 -8.63
N ASN A 112 5.58 1.61 -7.53
CA ASN A 112 6.91 2.09 -7.19
C ASN A 112 7.72 0.95 -6.57
N VAL A 113 9.01 0.88 -6.88
CA VAL A 113 9.95 -0.02 -6.21
C VAL A 113 11.11 0.80 -5.69
N ILE A 114 11.45 0.62 -4.42
CA ILE A 114 12.64 1.20 -3.80
C ILE A 114 13.51 0.05 -3.29
N GLU A 115 14.77 0.06 -3.69
CA GLU A 115 15.80 -0.82 -3.16
C GLU A 115 16.98 0.04 -2.71
N ALA A 116 17.36 -0.04 -1.43
CA ALA A 116 18.43 0.75 -0.85
C ALA A 116 19.41 -0.13 -0.07
N GLU A 117 20.69 -0.05 -0.39
CA GLU A 117 21.76 -0.63 0.42
C GLU A 117 22.14 0.36 1.52
N LEU A 118 21.84 -0.02 2.78
CA LEU A 118 22.05 0.81 3.96
C LEU A 118 23.11 0.19 4.87
N LEU A 119 23.95 1.05 5.44
CA LEU A 119 24.82 0.69 6.55
C LEU A 119 24.20 1.17 7.86
N LEU A 120 23.84 0.24 8.74
CA LEU A 120 23.30 0.57 10.06
C LEU A 120 24.44 0.64 11.08
N PRO A 121 24.74 1.81 11.69
CA PRO A 121 25.75 1.92 12.74
C PRO A 121 25.40 1.08 13.97
N PRO A 122 26.39 0.68 14.79
CA PRO A 122 26.13 -0.07 16.02
C PRO A 122 25.26 0.72 17.00
N ASN A 123 24.39 0.02 17.71
CA ASN A 123 23.48 0.53 18.74
C ASN A 123 22.76 1.84 18.33
N SER A 124 22.24 1.86 17.10
CA SER A 124 21.64 3.05 16.50
C SER A 124 20.28 2.76 15.88
N ILE A 125 19.45 3.81 15.82
CA ILE A 125 18.17 3.79 15.11
C ILE A 125 18.34 4.58 13.82
N THR A 126 18.25 3.88 12.69
CA THR A 126 18.23 4.50 11.36
C THR A 126 16.79 4.66 10.91
N THR A 127 16.38 5.88 10.61
CA THR A 127 15.04 6.25 10.18
C THR A 127 15.07 6.68 8.72
N LEU A 128 14.34 5.97 7.86
CA LEU A 128 14.08 6.35 6.49
C LEU A 128 12.75 7.13 6.44
N SER A 129 12.70 8.26 5.75
CA SER A 129 11.46 9.01 5.55
C SER A 129 11.33 9.45 4.10
N ILE A 130 10.16 9.23 3.50
CA ILE A 130 9.84 9.65 2.13
C ILE A 130 8.41 10.16 2.05
N ASN A 131 8.19 11.27 1.36
CA ASN A 131 6.85 11.82 1.15
C ASN A 131 6.20 11.23 -0.10
N PHE A 132 4.88 11.19 -0.09
CA PHE A 132 4.07 10.73 -1.20
C PHE A 132 2.77 11.50 -1.35
N ASP A 133 2.23 11.50 -2.56
CA ASP A 133 0.88 11.99 -2.85
C ASP A 133 -0.06 10.84 -3.21
N LYS A 134 -1.32 10.97 -2.79
CA LYS A 134 -2.41 10.03 -3.05
C LYS A 134 -3.09 10.40 -4.37
N VAL A 135 -3.23 9.41 -5.24
CA VAL A 135 -3.90 9.60 -6.54
C VAL A 135 -5.41 9.37 -6.38
N PHE A 136 -6.21 10.17 -7.10
CA PHE A 136 -7.64 9.93 -7.21
C PHE A 136 -7.92 8.66 -8.04
N LEU A 137 -8.57 7.71 -7.40
CA LEU A 137 -9.06 6.50 -8.03
C LEU A 137 -10.45 6.74 -8.66
N LYS A 138 -10.76 5.96 -9.68
CA LYS A 138 -12.13 5.91 -10.23
C LYS A 138 -13.04 5.18 -9.25
N TYR A 139 -14.34 5.47 -9.28
CA TYR A 139 -15.31 4.78 -8.42
C TYR A 139 -15.28 3.25 -8.58
N THR A 140 -15.02 2.75 -9.79
CA THR A 140 -14.90 1.31 -10.09
C THR A 140 -13.61 0.66 -9.56
N GLU A 141 -12.61 1.47 -9.18
CA GLU A 141 -11.30 1.00 -8.68
C GLU A 141 -11.29 0.85 -7.15
N HIS A 142 -12.34 1.34 -6.48
CA HIS A 142 -12.49 1.14 -5.04
C HIS A 142 -12.99 -0.27 -4.71
N PRO A 143 -12.54 -0.86 -3.59
CA PRO A 143 -13.17 -2.05 -3.04
C PRO A 143 -14.63 -1.75 -2.65
N PRO A 144 -15.48 -2.78 -2.47
CA PRO A 144 -16.88 -2.60 -2.08
C PRO A 144 -17.08 -1.74 -0.83
N ASP A 145 -16.10 -1.74 0.09
CA ASP A 145 -16.02 -0.81 1.20
C ASP A 145 -14.84 0.15 1.02
N ALA A 146 -15.12 1.30 0.41
CA ALA A 146 -14.13 2.35 0.18
C ALA A 146 -13.67 3.06 1.46
N ASN A 147 -14.48 3.01 2.52
CA ASN A 147 -14.21 3.73 3.77
C ASN A 147 -13.14 3.02 4.62
N ARG A 148 -12.93 1.72 4.41
CA ARG A 148 -11.85 0.94 5.05
C ARG A 148 -10.45 1.44 4.67
N GLY A 149 -10.27 1.88 3.43
CA GLY A 149 -8.95 2.18 2.85
C GLY A 149 -8.28 0.98 2.18
N PHE A 150 -7.02 1.16 1.81
CA PHE A 150 -6.21 0.23 1.01
C PHE A 150 -5.05 -0.31 1.81
N ASP A 151 -4.87 -1.63 1.77
CA ASP A 151 -3.72 -2.30 2.36
C ASP A 151 -2.49 -2.17 1.44
N ILE A 152 -1.35 -1.88 2.05
CA ILE A 152 -0.04 -1.80 1.41
C ILE A 152 0.81 -2.95 1.94
N GLY A 153 1.53 -3.59 1.02
CA GLY A 153 2.43 -4.71 1.34
C GLY A 153 3.51 -4.34 2.35
N SER A 154 4.09 -5.35 2.97
CA SER A 154 5.26 -5.17 3.83
C SER A 154 6.52 -4.99 3.00
N ALA A 155 7.42 -4.16 3.50
CA ALA A 155 8.79 -4.08 3.00
C ALA A 155 9.61 -5.27 3.51
N VAL A 156 10.70 -5.55 2.82
CA VAL A 156 11.61 -6.65 3.08
C VAL A 156 12.98 -6.09 3.41
N ILE A 157 13.49 -6.44 4.58
CA ILE A 157 14.85 -6.13 5.00
C ILE A 157 15.65 -7.41 4.93
N SER A 158 16.71 -7.39 4.15
CA SER A 158 17.61 -8.53 3.99
C SER A 158 19.00 -8.15 4.50
N SER A 159 19.64 -9.05 5.26
CA SER A 159 21.01 -8.85 5.72
C SER A 159 21.82 -10.11 5.54
N ILE A 160 23.09 -9.93 5.19
CA ILE A 160 24.06 -11.00 5.04
C ILE A 160 25.01 -10.87 6.24
N GLY A 161 24.94 -11.85 7.13
CA GLY A 161 25.73 -11.84 8.35
C GLY A 161 26.87 -12.85 8.31
N GLU A 162 28.09 -12.38 8.48
CA GLU A 162 29.22 -13.23 8.85
C GLU A 162 29.30 -13.28 10.39
N GLY A 163 29.20 -14.48 10.99
CA GLY A 163 29.46 -14.68 12.43
C GLY A 163 28.27 -15.01 13.34
N PHE A 164 27.09 -15.41 12.82
CA PHE A 164 25.99 -15.95 13.64
C PHE A 164 26.22 -17.39 14.12
N ASN A 165 27.38 -17.66 14.72
CA ASN A 165 27.76 -18.99 15.20
C ASN A 165 26.77 -19.55 16.24
N HIS A 166 26.04 -18.68 16.95
CA HIS A 166 25.00 -19.08 17.92
C HIS A 166 23.62 -19.38 17.33
N LEU A 167 23.30 -18.91 16.12
CA LEU A 167 22.05 -19.29 15.43
C LEU A 167 22.22 -20.55 14.57
N HIS A 168 23.47 -20.92 14.29
CA HIS A 168 23.83 -22.19 13.65
C HIS A 168 23.24 -23.37 14.42
N ASP A 169 23.47 -23.44 15.73
CA ASP A 169 23.09 -24.57 16.59
C ASP A 169 21.57 -24.85 16.64
N PHE A 170 20.74 -23.82 16.41
CA PHE A 170 19.29 -23.96 16.40
C PHE A 170 18.73 -24.40 15.03
N MET A 171 19.41 -24.07 13.93
CA MET A 171 18.97 -24.45 12.57
C MET A 171 19.61 -25.75 12.06
N THR A 172 20.80 -26.15 12.55
CA THR A 172 21.41 -27.43 12.17
C THR A 172 20.81 -28.66 12.84
N ARG A 173 19.86 -28.53 13.78
CA ARG A 173 19.20 -29.71 14.38
C ARG A 173 18.34 -30.52 13.40
N ASN A 174 18.10 -30.02 12.18
CA ASN A 174 17.39 -30.73 11.12
C ASN A 174 18.24 -31.04 9.88
N CYS A 175 19.56 -30.82 9.92
CA CYS A 175 20.45 -31.20 8.83
C CYS A 175 21.19 -32.49 9.20
N SER A 176 20.92 -33.57 8.48
CA SER A 176 21.54 -34.89 8.63
C SER A 176 23.07 -34.82 8.54
N GLU A 177 23.75 -35.74 9.22
CA GLU A 177 25.20 -35.77 9.52
C GLU A 177 26.16 -35.84 8.31
N ASP A 178 25.65 -35.84 7.07
CA ASP A 178 26.44 -36.16 5.86
C ASP A 178 26.86 -34.94 5.00
N ILE A 179 26.73 -33.69 5.48
CA ILE A 179 27.15 -32.50 4.72
C ILE A 179 28.34 -31.81 5.42
N PRO A 180 29.50 -31.64 4.77
CA PRO A 180 30.68 -31.02 5.37
C PRO A 180 30.40 -29.57 5.80
N LYS A 181 30.70 -29.26 7.06
CA LYS A 181 30.49 -27.97 7.77
C LYS A 181 31.17 -26.72 7.16
N ALA A 182 31.85 -26.85 6.01
CA ALA A 182 32.59 -25.78 5.35
C ALA A 182 31.84 -25.11 4.18
N THR A 183 30.59 -25.50 3.87
CA THR A 183 29.81 -24.88 2.78
C THR A 183 28.64 -24.00 3.26
N CYS A 184 28.46 -23.84 4.57
CA CYS A 184 27.37 -23.03 5.15
C CYS A 184 27.82 -21.62 5.57
N HIS A 185 28.74 -21.00 4.82
CA HIS A 185 29.41 -19.75 5.22
C HIS A 185 28.63 -18.45 4.97
N HIS A 186 27.40 -18.50 4.44
CA HIS A 186 26.58 -17.29 4.24
C HIS A 186 25.14 -17.56 4.66
N PHE A 187 24.77 -17.12 5.86
CA PHE A 187 23.38 -17.14 6.30
C PHE A 187 22.69 -15.84 5.89
N PHE A 188 21.56 -15.97 5.17
CA PHE A 188 20.75 -14.86 4.71
C PHE A 188 19.56 -14.64 5.66
N ILE A 189 19.51 -13.48 6.31
CA ILE A 189 18.41 -13.11 7.21
C ILE A 189 17.43 -12.25 6.43
N ARG A 190 16.14 -12.56 6.51
CA ARG A 190 15.05 -11.76 5.96
C ARG A 190 14.04 -11.41 7.03
N VAL A 191 13.72 -10.13 7.16
CA VAL A 191 12.73 -9.58 8.06
C VAL A 191 11.68 -8.83 7.24
N TYR A 192 10.41 -9.00 7.61
CA TYR A 192 9.28 -8.31 6.97
C TYR A 192 8.75 -7.24 7.91
N THR A 193 8.40 -6.09 7.34
CA THR A 193 7.77 -4.99 8.10
C THR A 193 6.28 -5.26 8.32
N GLU A 194 5.65 -4.40 9.12
CA GLU A 194 4.19 -4.38 9.21
C GLU A 194 3.59 -3.87 7.89
N THR A 195 2.40 -4.38 7.57
CA THR A 195 1.58 -3.89 6.45
C THR A 195 0.90 -2.60 6.85
N LEU A 196 0.67 -1.72 5.89
CA LEU A 196 0.15 -0.39 6.16
C LEU A 196 -1.24 -0.19 5.57
N LEU A 197 -2.15 0.44 6.32
CA LEU A 197 -3.49 0.81 5.83
C LEU A 197 -3.52 2.30 5.47
N VAL A 198 -3.80 2.63 4.21
CA VAL A 198 -3.93 4.00 3.74
C VAL A 198 -5.37 4.32 3.34
N SER A 199 -5.92 5.38 3.91
CA SER A 199 -7.17 5.98 3.44
C SER A 199 -6.90 6.87 2.22
N LEU A 200 -7.54 6.53 1.10
CA LEU A 200 -7.57 7.34 -0.12
C LEU A 200 -8.80 8.26 -0.09
N PRO A 201 -8.80 9.40 -0.82
CA PRO A 201 -9.99 10.22 -0.97
C PRO A 201 -11.10 9.39 -1.61
N THR A 202 -12.18 9.16 -0.86
CA THR A 202 -13.32 8.37 -1.31
C THR A 202 -14.20 9.23 -2.23
N PRO A 203 -14.55 8.73 -3.44
CA PRO A 203 -15.47 9.43 -4.33
C PRO A 203 -16.90 9.33 -3.79
N ASP A 204 -17.76 10.25 -4.24
CA ASP A 204 -19.18 10.19 -3.91
C ASP A 204 -19.86 9.05 -4.68
N PHE A 205 -20.06 7.91 -4.01
CA PHE A 205 -20.74 6.76 -4.58
C PHE A 205 -22.22 7.00 -4.84
N SER A 206 -22.84 8.04 -4.25
CA SER A 206 -24.27 8.34 -4.41
C SER A 206 -24.59 9.03 -5.74
N MET A 207 -23.63 9.76 -6.33
CA MET A 207 -23.84 10.53 -7.55
C MET A 207 -24.32 9.69 -8.74
N PRO A 208 -23.72 8.53 -9.06
CA PRO A 208 -24.25 7.66 -10.12
C PRO A 208 -25.66 7.14 -9.84
N TYR A 209 -26.01 6.82 -8.58
CA TYR A 209 -27.35 6.34 -8.24
C TYR A 209 -28.42 7.42 -8.45
N ASN A 210 -28.11 8.66 -8.09
CA ASN A 210 -29.00 9.80 -8.33
C ASN A 210 -29.26 10.01 -9.82
N VAL A 211 -28.24 9.83 -10.67
CA VAL A 211 -28.38 9.93 -12.12
C VAL A 211 -29.19 8.76 -12.69
N ILE A 212 -28.98 7.53 -12.21
CA ILE A 212 -29.72 6.35 -12.66
C ILE A 212 -31.21 6.47 -12.30
N THR A 213 -31.54 6.94 -11.10
CA THR A 213 -32.95 7.12 -10.69
C THR A 213 -33.63 8.22 -11.50
N LEU A 214 -32.95 9.35 -11.74
CA LEU A 214 -33.48 10.41 -12.59
C LEU A 214 -33.68 9.97 -14.04
N THR A 215 -32.70 9.27 -14.64
CA THR A 215 -32.83 8.81 -16.02
C THR A 215 -33.89 7.73 -16.18
N CYS A 216 -33.98 6.78 -15.24
CA CYS A 216 -35.04 5.76 -15.22
C CYS A 216 -36.43 6.38 -15.13
N THR A 217 -36.64 7.38 -14.26
CA THR A 217 -37.93 8.08 -14.15
C THR A 217 -38.28 8.85 -15.41
N VAL A 218 -37.33 9.55 -16.04
CA VAL A 218 -37.54 10.25 -17.32
C VAL A 218 -37.93 9.26 -18.43
N ILE A 219 -37.23 8.12 -18.54
CA ILE A 219 -37.54 7.09 -19.53
C ILE A 219 -38.92 6.48 -19.28
N ALA A 220 -39.27 6.20 -18.02
CA ALA A 220 -40.57 5.65 -17.65
C ALA A 220 -41.72 6.61 -17.99
N LEU A 221 -41.57 7.92 -17.71
CA LEU A 221 -42.56 8.93 -18.07
C LEU A 221 -42.68 9.10 -19.58
N PHE A 222 -41.57 9.12 -20.31
CA PHE A 222 -41.57 9.21 -21.76
C PHE A 222 -42.27 8.02 -22.42
N PHE A 223 -41.90 6.80 -22.03
CA PHE A 223 -42.50 5.59 -22.56
C PHE A 223 -43.97 5.47 -22.16
N GLY A 224 -44.30 5.74 -20.89
CA GLY A 224 -45.67 5.73 -20.39
C GLY A 224 -46.56 6.74 -21.11
N SER A 225 -46.06 7.97 -21.33
CA SER A 225 -46.77 9.01 -22.08
C SER A 225 -46.97 8.61 -23.54
N THR A 226 -45.93 8.11 -24.20
CA THR A 226 -45.99 7.69 -25.62
C THR A 226 -46.93 6.51 -25.80
N PHE A 227 -46.83 5.50 -24.92
CA PHE A 227 -47.70 4.33 -24.95
C PHE A 227 -49.16 4.73 -24.75
N ASN A 228 -49.45 5.57 -23.74
CA ASN A 228 -50.80 6.07 -23.48
C ASN A 228 -51.36 6.87 -24.66
N LEU A 229 -50.54 7.68 -25.34
CA LEU A 229 -50.98 8.41 -26.53
C LEU A 229 -51.32 7.45 -27.68
N LEU A 230 -50.51 6.41 -27.88
CA LEU A 230 -50.71 5.44 -28.96
C LEU A 230 -51.87 4.45 -28.72
N THR A 231 -52.21 4.15 -27.47
CA THR A 231 -53.28 3.17 -27.14
C THR A 231 -54.60 3.79 -26.68
N ARG A 232 -54.64 5.09 -26.36
CA ARG A 232 -55.87 5.73 -25.89
C ARG A 232 -56.75 6.19 -27.05
N ASP A 233 -57.95 5.60 -27.14
CA ASP A 233 -59.00 6.08 -28.03
C ASP A 233 -59.58 7.41 -27.52
N PHE A 234 -59.42 8.47 -28.30
CA PHE A 234 -59.98 9.78 -27.97
C PHE A 234 -61.44 9.86 -28.44
N VAL A 235 -62.39 9.74 -27.50
CA VAL A 235 -63.82 9.98 -27.77
C VAL A 235 -64.15 11.44 -27.52
N ALA A 236 -64.55 12.17 -28.56
CA ALA A 236 -65.01 13.55 -28.43
C ALA A 236 -66.42 13.56 -27.80
N LEU A 237 -66.54 14.19 -26.62
CA LEU A 237 -67.84 14.46 -26.02
C LEU A 237 -68.47 15.66 -26.74
N GLN A 238 -69.60 15.45 -27.40
CA GLN A 238 -70.41 16.56 -27.92
C GLN A 238 -71.04 17.32 -26.75
N PRO A 239 -71.14 18.66 -26.81
CA PRO A 239 -71.82 19.42 -25.78
C PRO A 239 -73.31 19.04 -25.79
N ASN A 240 -73.82 18.61 -24.63
CA ASN A 240 -75.25 18.31 -24.47
C ASN A 240 -76.06 19.61 -24.62
N GLU A 241 -76.58 19.87 -25.82
CA GLU A 241 -77.71 20.77 -26.01
C GLU A 241 -79.02 20.00 -25.69
N GLY A 242 -79.52 20.13 -24.47
CA GLY A 242 -80.85 19.69 -24.06
C GLY A 242 -80.97 19.75 -22.53
N ASN A 243 -81.80 20.56 -21.90
CA ASN A 243 -83.17 20.97 -22.24
C ASN A 243 -83.40 22.46 -21.97
N LYS A 244 -83.74 23.22 -23.02
CA LYS A 244 -84.69 24.34 -22.90
C LYS A 244 -86.01 23.86 -23.51
N ASN A 245 -87.12 24.18 -22.83
CA ASN A 245 -88.51 24.08 -23.29
C ASN A 245 -89.24 22.76 -22.99
N LYS A 246 -89.89 22.73 -21.82
CA LYS A 246 -91.33 22.41 -21.72
C LYS A 246 -91.96 23.28 -20.61
N GLU A 247 -92.24 24.54 -20.97
CA GLU A 247 -93.42 25.26 -20.47
C GLU A 247 -94.59 24.87 -21.38
N GLY A 248 -95.78 24.65 -20.81
CA GLY A 248 -97.01 24.34 -21.53
C GLY A 248 -97.77 23.18 -20.92
#